data_AF-W9IIT2-F1
#
_entry.id   AF-W9IIT2-F1
#
_cell.length_a   1.000
_cell.length_b   1.000
_cell.length_c   1.000
_cell.angle_alpha   90.00
_cell.angle_beta   90.00
_cell.angle_gamma   90.00
#
_symmetry.space_group_name_H-M   'P 1'
#
loop_
_entity.id
_entity.type
_entity.pdbx_description
1 polymer ?
#
loop_
_entity_poly.entity_id
_entity_poly.type
_entity_poly.pdbx_seq_one_letter_code
_entity_poly.pdbx_strand_id
1 'polypeptide(L)'
;MWYSLLACLVSAAHASTLQPREDAAQIARNVSGFTAYDVLNYTKVDSDDSWKLQVPLRILCVGDSITEGWGSDANGGDGNGYRLSLAKHLSREKVVFAGTRHKGSMEDSYYAAWSGKTIQYISDHVTESLEQKPNLVLLHAGTNDMDLRPSISKEGNDPKDAATRLGDLIDKIVRYCPDAVILVAIPLASCDTEKPKMPIYRALIPGLVRQRRKDGDHVIAVDFSTFDLGELRD
;
A
#
# COMPACT_ATOMS: atom_id res chain seq x y z
N MET A 1 -15.71 10.27 -21.31
CA MET A 1 -15.87 11.23 -20.20
C MET A 1 -14.54 11.23 -19.46
N TRP A 2 -13.54 11.88 -20.03
CA TRP A 2 -13.15 13.31 -19.93
C TRP A 2 -12.06 13.49 -18.86
N TYR A 3 -10.90 13.90 -19.37
CA TYR A 3 -9.65 14.25 -18.70
C TYR A 3 -9.88 15.27 -17.57
N SER A 4 -9.28 15.03 -16.41
CA SER A 4 -8.98 16.05 -15.39
C SER A 4 -7.76 15.64 -14.56
N LEU A 5 -6.57 15.69 -15.15
CA LEU A 5 -5.30 15.74 -14.43
C LEU A 5 -4.37 16.71 -15.16
N LEU A 6 -4.77 17.98 -15.17
CA LEU A 6 -3.88 19.10 -15.46
C LEU A 6 -4.46 20.37 -14.83
N ALA A 7 -4.30 20.52 -13.52
CA ALA A 7 -4.56 21.77 -12.83
C ALA A 7 -3.69 21.89 -11.57
N CYS A 8 -2.37 21.90 -11.77
CA CYS A 8 -1.44 22.52 -10.84
C CYS A 8 -0.47 23.38 -11.66
N LEU A 9 -0.99 24.38 -12.36
CA LEU A 9 -0.22 25.54 -12.82
C LEU A 9 -1.21 26.67 -13.16
N VAL A 10 -0.96 27.83 -12.54
CA VAL A 10 -1.58 29.15 -12.77
C VAL A 10 -2.94 29.40 -12.11
N SER A 11 -2.89 29.93 -10.88
CA SER A 11 -3.61 31.17 -10.52
C SER A 11 -3.17 31.67 -9.15
N ALA A 12 -2.26 32.65 -9.15
CA ALA A 12 -2.28 33.82 -8.27
C ALA A 12 -0.98 34.61 -8.49
N ALA A 13 -0.93 35.40 -9.57
CA ALA A 13 -0.12 36.59 -9.55
C ALA A 13 -0.82 37.58 -8.63
N HIS A 14 -0.34 37.70 -7.39
CA HIS A 14 -0.20 38.95 -6.62
C HIS A 14 0.80 38.64 -5.49
N ALA A 15 1.91 39.36 -5.52
CA ALA A 15 3.06 39.12 -4.68
C ALA A 15 2.78 39.45 -3.20
N SER A 16 2.80 38.42 -2.36
CA SER A 16 3.31 38.50 -1.00
C SER A 16 3.88 37.13 -0.65
N THR A 17 5.13 37.13 -0.19
CA THR A 17 5.99 36.00 0.19
C THR A 17 5.24 34.76 0.67
N LEU A 18 5.06 33.77 -0.23
CA LEU A 18 4.60 32.43 0.13
C LEU A 18 5.77 31.69 0.79
N GLN A 19 5.72 31.54 2.11
CA GLN A 19 6.47 30.48 2.79
C GLN A 19 5.97 29.12 2.28
N PRO A 20 6.85 28.14 2.02
CA PRO A 20 6.43 26.78 1.69
C PRO A 20 5.53 26.23 2.80
N ARG A 21 4.30 25.83 2.44
CA ARG A 21 3.27 25.33 3.37
C ARG A 21 3.78 24.15 4.19
N GLU A 22 3.50 24.20 5.49
CA GLU A 22 3.97 23.34 6.59
C GLU A 22 3.46 21.88 6.55
N ASP A 23 2.98 21.39 5.40
CA ASP A 23 2.16 20.17 5.33
C ASP A 23 3.00 18.88 5.14
N ALA A 24 4.32 19.01 4.93
CA ALA A 24 5.24 17.87 4.74
C ALA A 24 5.92 17.37 6.03
N ALA A 25 5.78 18.09 7.15
CA ALA A 25 6.51 17.80 8.40
C ALA A 25 5.70 17.00 9.45
N GLN A 26 4.47 16.58 9.14
CA GLN A 26 3.47 16.30 10.17
C GLN A 26 2.97 14.84 10.28
N ILE A 27 3.72 13.84 9.81
CA ILE A 27 3.39 12.42 10.11
C ILE A 27 4.57 11.68 10.76
N ALA A 28 5.81 11.94 10.32
CA ALA A 28 7.00 11.38 10.98
C ALA A 28 7.30 11.98 12.37
N ARG A 29 6.69 13.12 12.74
CA ARG A 29 6.77 13.71 14.10
C ARG A 29 5.44 13.67 14.88
N ASN A 30 4.34 13.24 14.26
CA ASN A 30 2.99 13.55 14.74
C ASN A 30 2.09 12.34 15.02
N VAL A 31 2.63 11.13 15.05
CA VAL A 31 1.98 10.02 15.78
C VAL A 31 2.67 9.87 17.13
N SER A 32 2.36 10.77 18.07
CA SER A 32 2.88 10.70 19.44
C SER A 32 2.67 9.29 20.01
N GLY A 33 3.76 8.59 20.35
CA GLY A 33 3.72 7.26 20.97
C GLY A 33 3.97 6.06 20.04
N PHE A 34 4.50 6.26 18.83
CA PHE A 34 4.97 5.18 17.95
C PHE A 34 6.47 5.34 17.64
N THR A 35 7.20 4.24 17.62
CA THR A 35 8.64 4.17 17.32
C THR A 35 8.87 3.74 15.87
N ALA A 36 10.11 3.84 15.37
CA ALA A 36 10.51 3.27 14.08
C ALA A 36 10.33 1.74 14.00
N TYR A 37 10.17 1.07 15.16
CA TYR A 37 9.79 -0.33 15.20
C TYR A 37 8.30 -0.52 14.92
N ASP A 38 7.44 0.44 15.26
CA ASP A 38 5.99 0.29 15.10
C ASP A 38 5.52 0.65 13.68
N VAL A 39 6.25 1.54 13.01
CA VAL A 39 5.99 1.94 11.63
C VAL A 39 7.32 2.05 10.88
N LEU A 40 7.49 1.25 9.84
CA LEU A 40 8.60 1.39 8.90
C LEU A 40 8.39 2.67 8.09
N ASN A 41 9.32 3.59 8.25
CA ASN A 41 9.39 4.80 7.44
C ASN A 41 10.50 4.60 6.41
N TYR A 42 10.32 5.12 5.19
CA TYR A 42 11.43 5.19 4.26
C TYR A 42 12.52 6.11 4.84
N THR A 43 13.63 5.50 5.24
CA THR A 43 14.90 6.16 5.43
C THR A 43 15.77 5.80 4.24
N LYS A 44 16.51 6.77 3.68
CA LYS A 44 17.49 6.46 2.65
C LYS A 44 18.56 5.57 3.30
N VAL A 45 18.54 4.29 2.96
CA VAL A 45 19.52 3.29 3.40
C VAL A 45 20.35 2.92 2.18
N ASP A 46 21.67 3.06 2.28
CA ASP A 46 22.57 2.51 1.27
C ASP A 46 22.39 1.00 1.24
N SER A 47 22.21 0.42 0.05
CA SER A 47 22.06 -1.03 -0.09
C SER A 47 23.32 -1.72 0.44
N ASP A 48 23.20 -2.37 1.59
CA ASP A 48 24.23 -3.25 2.11
C ASP A 48 24.15 -4.60 1.40
N ASP A 49 24.98 -4.76 0.37
CA ASP A 49 25.05 -5.95 -0.46
C ASP A 49 25.75 -7.15 0.24
N SER A 50 26.14 -7.01 1.51
CA SER A 50 26.91 -8.03 2.24
C SER A 50 26.06 -9.18 2.80
N TRP A 51 24.75 -8.98 2.97
CA TRP A 51 23.84 -10.01 3.46
C TRP A 51 22.99 -10.60 2.33
N LYS A 52 22.62 -11.86 2.48
CA LYS A 52 21.74 -12.60 1.57
C LYS A 52 20.66 -13.29 2.36
N LEU A 53 19.43 -13.34 1.83
CA LEU A 53 18.37 -14.09 2.46
C LEU A 53 18.68 -15.59 2.44
N GLN A 54 18.58 -16.22 3.61
CA GLN A 54 18.78 -17.66 3.76
C GLN A 54 17.56 -18.48 3.33
N VAL A 55 16.39 -17.82 3.23
CA VAL A 55 15.12 -18.43 2.87
C VAL A 55 14.63 -17.83 1.54
N PRO A 56 14.27 -18.64 0.54
CA PRO A 56 13.62 -18.14 -0.67
C PRO A 56 12.35 -17.36 -0.33
N LEU A 57 12.15 -16.22 -0.98
CA LEU A 57 10.96 -15.41 -0.80
C LEU A 57 9.82 -15.94 -1.66
N ARG A 58 8.67 -16.19 -1.03
CA ARG A 58 7.38 -16.35 -1.70
C ARG A 58 6.53 -15.14 -1.36
N ILE A 59 6.49 -14.19 -2.28
CA ILE A 59 5.88 -12.88 -2.07
C ILE A 59 4.46 -12.90 -2.60
N LEU A 60 3.47 -12.58 -1.76
CA LEU A 60 2.12 -12.31 -2.20
C LEU A 60 1.82 -10.81 -2.11
N CYS A 61 1.58 -10.19 -3.26
CA CYS A 61 1.12 -8.81 -3.34
C CYS A 61 -0.41 -8.75 -3.29
N VAL A 62 -0.97 -8.22 -2.21
CA VAL A 62 -2.42 -8.12 -1.97
C VAL A 62 -2.86 -6.66 -2.05
N GLY A 63 -3.97 -6.37 -2.75
CA GLY A 63 -4.51 -5.02 -2.71
C GLY A 63 -5.55 -4.65 -3.77
N ASP A 64 -5.50 -3.40 -4.21
CA ASP A 64 -6.39 -2.83 -5.22
C ASP A 64 -5.65 -2.49 -6.52
N SER A 65 -6.15 -1.48 -7.25
CA SER A 65 -5.57 -0.97 -8.49
C SER A 65 -4.10 -0.56 -8.37
N ILE A 66 -3.65 -0.11 -7.19
CA ILE A 66 -2.26 0.29 -6.95
C ILE A 66 -1.34 -0.93 -7.05
N THR A 67 -1.73 -2.05 -6.42
CA THR A 67 -0.99 -3.32 -6.51
C THR A 67 -1.10 -3.95 -7.90
N GLU A 68 -2.27 -3.85 -8.54
CA GLU A 68 -2.47 -4.34 -9.91
C GLU A 68 -1.60 -3.57 -10.93
N GLY A 69 -1.27 -2.31 -10.67
CA GLY A 69 -0.54 -1.45 -11.61
C GLY A 69 -1.47 -0.74 -12.59
N TRP A 70 -2.66 -0.34 -12.15
CA TRP A 70 -3.57 0.47 -12.97
C TRP A 70 -2.89 1.77 -13.39
N GLY A 71 -2.89 2.07 -14.69
CA GLY A 71 -2.24 3.26 -15.25
C GLY A 71 -0.73 3.14 -15.45
N SER A 72 -0.07 2.13 -14.86
CA SER A 72 1.39 2.01 -14.93
C SER A 72 1.90 1.45 -16.26
N ASP A 73 1.02 1.19 -17.23
CA ASP A 73 1.30 0.87 -18.63
C ASP A 73 1.26 2.10 -19.55
N ALA A 74 0.73 3.24 -19.07
CA ALA A 74 0.72 4.48 -19.82
C ALA A 74 2.13 4.99 -20.13
N ASN A 75 2.30 5.68 -21.26
CA ASN A 75 3.56 6.31 -21.67
C ASN A 75 4.76 5.34 -21.73
N GLY A 76 4.55 4.14 -22.29
CA GLY A 76 5.59 3.10 -22.37
C GLY A 76 5.91 2.43 -21.04
N GLY A 77 4.92 2.42 -20.13
CA GLY A 77 5.03 1.74 -18.85
C GLY A 77 4.91 0.23 -18.94
N ASP A 78 5.14 -0.44 -17.82
CA ASP A 78 5.27 -1.90 -17.75
C ASP A 78 3.98 -2.60 -17.26
N GLY A 79 3.02 -1.83 -16.72
CA GLY A 79 1.74 -2.36 -16.23
C GLY A 79 1.84 -3.24 -14.98
N ASN A 80 2.96 -3.23 -14.25
CA ASN A 80 3.19 -4.07 -13.06
C ASN A 80 3.02 -3.32 -11.73
N GLY A 81 2.75 -2.00 -11.75
CA GLY A 81 2.81 -1.17 -10.55
C GLY A 81 4.20 -1.24 -9.92
N TYR A 82 4.26 -1.40 -8.59
CA TYR A 82 5.54 -1.53 -7.88
C TYR A 82 6.22 -2.91 -8.06
N ARG A 83 5.51 -3.92 -8.58
CA ARG A 83 5.95 -5.33 -8.53
C ARG A 83 7.23 -5.58 -9.32
N LEU A 84 7.36 -4.98 -10.52
CA LEU A 84 8.58 -5.11 -11.32
C LEU A 84 9.78 -4.42 -10.66
N SER A 85 9.58 -3.23 -10.06
CA SER A 85 10.65 -2.53 -9.34
C SER A 85 11.12 -3.33 -8.12
N LEU A 86 10.18 -3.90 -7.37
CA LEU A 86 10.48 -4.81 -6.26
C LEU A 86 11.31 -6.02 -6.73
N ALA A 87 10.90 -6.68 -7.83
CA ALA A 87 11.62 -7.82 -8.37
C ALA A 87 13.07 -7.46 -8.77
N LYS A 88 13.28 -6.28 -9.37
CA LYS A 88 14.62 -5.78 -9.73
C LYS A 88 15.50 -5.56 -8.50
N HIS A 89 14.96 -4.94 -7.45
CA HIS A 89 15.68 -4.72 -6.19
C HIS A 89 16.01 -6.04 -5.46
N LEU A 90 15.23 -7.10 -5.69
CA LEU A 90 15.45 -8.43 -5.13
C LEU A 90 16.16 -9.39 -6.10
N SER A 91 16.77 -8.91 -7.17
CA SER A 91 17.38 -9.74 -8.23
C SER A 91 18.50 -10.68 -7.77
N ARG A 92 19.09 -10.43 -6.60
CA ARG A 92 20.11 -11.29 -5.96
C ARG A 92 19.51 -12.43 -5.14
N GLU A 93 18.21 -12.36 -4.87
CA GLU A 93 17.46 -13.29 -4.03
C GLU A 93 16.63 -14.25 -4.86
N LYS A 94 16.32 -15.42 -4.29
CA LYS A 94 15.40 -16.37 -4.91
C LYS A 94 13.97 -15.96 -4.57
N VAL A 95 13.30 -15.31 -5.52
CA VAL A 95 11.93 -14.81 -5.37
C VAL A 95 10.97 -15.61 -6.25
N VAL A 96 9.80 -15.92 -5.71
CA VAL A 96 8.61 -16.36 -6.45
C VAL A 96 7.44 -15.50 -6.01
N PHE A 97 6.70 -14.92 -6.95
CA PHE A 97 5.46 -14.22 -6.69
C PHE A 97 4.29 -15.20 -6.65
N ALA A 98 3.55 -15.19 -5.55
CA ALA A 98 2.32 -15.96 -5.38
C ALA A 98 1.11 -15.13 -5.81
N GLY A 99 0.02 -15.82 -6.09
CA GLY A 99 -1.24 -15.20 -6.48
C GLY A 99 -1.96 -16.00 -7.55
N THR A 100 -3.21 -15.62 -7.82
CA THR A 100 -4.04 -16.25 -8.85
C THR A 100 -4.30 -15.33 -10.04
N ARG A 101 -4.05 -14.03 -9.88
CA ARG A 101 -4.10 -13.05 -10.96
C ARG A 101 -2.71 -12.79 -11.49
N HIS A 102 -2.61 -12.41 -12.76
CA HIS A 102 -1.37 -12.00 -13.40
C HIS A 102 -1.66 -10.90 -14.44
N LYS A 103 -0.73 -9.96 -14.60
CA LYS A 103 -0.78 -8.80 -15.51
C LYS A 103 0.58 -8.09 -15.50
N GLY A 104 0.93 -7.53 -16.65
CA GLY A 104 2.09 -6.68 -16.85
C GLY A 104 3.21 -7.43 -17.55
N SER A 105 4.32 -6.74 -17.80
CA SER A 105 5.43 -7.28 -18.60
C SER A 105 6.47 -8.08 -17.81
N MET A 106 6.35 -8.18 -16.48
CA MET A 106 7.35 -8.90 -15.67
C MET A 106 7.21 -10.42 -15.81
N GLU A 107 8.33 -11.13 -15.70
CA GLU A 107 8.31 -12.56 -15.42
C GLU A 107 7.71 -12.81 -14.04
N ASP A 108 7.02 -13.94 -13.86
CA ASP A 108 6.36 -14.30 -12.60
C ASP A 108 5.43 -13.19 -12.07
N SER A 109 4.53 -12.69 -12.93
CA SER A 109 3.70 -11.51 -12.66
C SER A 109 2.48 -11.79 -11.78
N TYR A 110 2.51 -12.82 -10.93
CA TYR A 110 1.36 -13.20 -10.10
C TYR A 110 1.11 -12.24 -8.93
N TYR A 111 -0.15 -12.04 -8.57
CA TYR A 111 -0.61 -11.22 -7.44
C TYR A 111 -2.05 -11.57 -7.04
N ALA A 112 -2.54 -10.94 -5.97
CA ALA A 112 -3.92 -11.05 -5.47
C ALA A 112 -4.51 -9.67 -5.16
N ALA A 113 -4.82 -8.91 -6.20
CA ALA A 113 -5.34 -7.56 -6.10
C ALA A 113 -6.50 -7.37 -7.05
N TRP A 114 -7.38 -6.41 -6.80
CA TRP A 114 -8.53 -6.15 -7.66
C TRP A 114 -8.82 -4.64 -7.78
N SER A 115 -8.67 -4.09 -8.97
CA SER A 115 -8.94 -2.67 -9.23
C SER A 115 -10.35 -2.25 -8.82
N GLY A 116 -10.44 -1.13 -8.11
CA GLY A 116 -11.70 -0.54 -7.64
C GLY A 116 -12.42 -1.34 -6.55
N LYS A 117 -11.74 -2.29 -5.89
CA LYS A 117 -12.35 -3.13 -4.84
C LYS A 117 -11.94 -2.70 -3.44
N THR A 118 -12.88 -2.84 -2.51
CA THR A 118 -12.75 -2.57 -1.08
C THR A 118 -12.04 -3.71 -0.37
N ILE A 119 -11.68 -3.48 0.89
CA ILE A 119 -11.02 -4.46 1.76
C ILE A 119 -11.86 -5.74 1.89
N GLN A 120 -13.19 -5.63 2.04
CA GLN A 120 -14.04 -6.81 2.17
C GLN A 120 -13.96 -7.70 0.93
N TYR A 121 -14.12 -7.11 -0.25
CA TYR A 121 -14.02 -7.86 -1.49
C TYR A 121 -12.66 -8.55 -1.63
N ILE A 122 -11.58 -7.84 -1.31
CA ILE A 122 -10.21 -8.40 -1.31
C ILE A 122 -10.16 -9.60 -0.36
N SER A 123 -10.67 -9.46 0.87
CA SER A 123 -10.71 -10.53 1.86
C SER A 123 -11.48 -11.75 1.37
N ASP A 124 -12.63 -11.55 0.71
CA ASP A 124 -13.45 -12.65 0.20
C ASP A 124 -12.74 -13.47 -0.88
N HIS A 125 -11.86 -12.86 -1.67
CA HIS A 125 -11.24 -13.46 -2.86
C HIS A 125 -9.77 -13.88 -2.69
N VAL A 126 -9.09 -13.45 -1.62
CA VAL A 126 -7.64 -13.72 -1.45
C VAL A 126 -7.31 -15.17 -1.05
N THR A 127 -8.30 -15.97 -0.62
CA THR A 127 -8.09 -17.28 0.01
C THR A 127 -7.18 -18.22 -0.80
N GLU A 128 -7.48 -18.44 -2.09
CA GLU A 128 -6.70 -19.34 -2.95
C GLU A 128 -5.23 -18.88 -3.09
N SER A 129 -4.99 -17.57 -3.07
CA SER A 129 -3.63 -17.04 -3.10
C SER A 129 -2.89 -17.25 -1.76
N LEU A 130 -3.61 -17.24 -0.63
CA LEU A 130 -3.04 -17.57 0.68
C LEU A 130 -2.75 -19.06 0.83
N GLU A 131 -3.50 -19.93 0.17
CA GLU A 131 -3.25 -21.38 0.15
C GLU A 131 -1.92 -21.74 -0.54
N GLN A 132 -1.36 -20.83 -1.36
CA GLN A 132 -0.01 -20.95 -1.91
C GLN A 132 1.08 -20.69 -0.84
N LYS A 133 0.72 -20.38 0.41
CA LYS A 133 1.61 -20.22 1.57
C LYS A 133 2.76 -19.23 1.35
N PRO A 134 2.49 -17.96 0.97
CA PRO A 134 3.52 -16.93 0.96
C PRO A 134 4.19 -16.79 2.34
N ASN A 135 5.48 -16.42 2.36
CA ASN A 135 6.21 -16.07 3.58
C ASN A 135 6.46 -14.57 3.71
N LEU A 136 6.11 -13.79 2.69
CA LEU A 136 6.05 -12.33 2.71
C LEU A 136 4.75 -11.89 2.05
N VAL A 137 3.93 -11.10 2.75
CA VAL A 137 2.69 -10.53 2.22
C VAL A 137 2.80 -9.01 2.22
N LEU A 138 2.64 -8.41 1.05
CA LEU A 138 2.56 -6.96 0.89
C LEU A 138 1.10 -6.57 0.75
N LEU A 139 0.53 -5.95 1.78
CA LEU A 139 -0.89 -5.62 1.84
C LEU A 139 -1.10 -4.11 1.66
N HIS A 140 -1.79 -3.73 0.58
CA HIS A 140 -2.19 -2.35 0.31
C HIS A 140 -3.69 -2.27 0.00
N ALA A 141 -4.51 -1.90 0.98
CA ALA A 141 -5.96 -1.87 0.84
C ALA A 141 -6.62 -0.71 1.61
N GLY A 142 -7.86 -0.38 1.24
CA GLY A 142 -8.68 0.65 1.88
C GLY A 142 -8.85 1.94 1.08
N THR A 143 -8.16 2.08 -0.07
CA THR A 143 -8.32 3.23 -0.96
C THR A 143 -9.77 3.39 -1.41
N ASN A 144 -10.38 2.28 -1.84
CA ASN A 144 -11.75 2.27 -2.37
C ASN A 144 -12.81 2.32 -1.27
N ASP A 145 -12.50 1.88 -0.06
CA ASP A 145 -13.39 2.02 1.10
C ASP A 145 -13.65 3.50 1.41
N MET A 146 -12.67 4.38 1.15
CA MET A 146 -12.80 5.82 1.44
C MET A 146 -13.57 6.61 0.37
N ASP A 147 -13.99 5.97 -0.71
CA ASP A 147 -14.69 6.64 -1.81
C ASP A 147 -16.08 7.14 -1.37
N LEU A 148 -16.50 8.32 -1.86
CA LEU A 148 -17.83 8.87 -1.60
C LEU A 148 -18.91 8.15 -2.38
N ARG A 149 -18.56 7.51 -3.51
CA ARG A 149 -19.53 6.84 -4.39
C ARG A 149 -19.85 5.45 -3.84
N PRO A 150 -21.12 5.19 -3.45
CA PRO A 150 -21.50 3.89 -2.90
C PRO A 150 -21.35 2.72 -3.88
N SER A 151 -21.27 3.00 -5.18
CA SER A 151 -20.98 1.99 -6.20
C SER A 151 -19.55 1.42 -6.10
N ILE A 152 -18.62 2.16 -5.49
CA ILE A 152 -17.24 1.77 -5.22
C ILE A 152 -17.11 1.30 -3.77
N SER A 153 -17.48 2.13 -2.80
CA SER A 153 -17.41 1.83 -1.36
C SER A 153 -18.61 0.97 -0.92
N LYS A 154 -18.75 -0.24 -1.47
CA LYS A 154 -19.94 -1.09 -1.31
C LYS A 154 -20.30 -1.42 0.13
N GLU A 155 -19.29 -1.56 0.99
CA GLU A 155 -19.43 -1.87 2.42
C GLU A 155 -19.46 -0.61 3.30
N GLY A 156 -19.67 0.56 2.67
CA GLY A 156 -19.67 1.87 3.33
C GLY A 156 -18.28 2.48 3.45
N ASN A 157 -18.27 3.79 3.69
CA ASN A 157 -17.06 4.61 3.76
C ASN A 157 -16.76 5.19 5.15
N ASP A 158 -17.17 4.47 6.20
CA ASP A 158 -16.74 4.79 7.55
C ASP A 158 -15.28 4.32 7.77
N PRO A 159 -14.36 5.20 8.20
CA PRO A 159 -12.95 4.84 8.41
C PRO A 159 -12.71 3.78 9.48
N LYS A 160 -13.54 3.73 10.53
CA LYS A 160 -13.38 2.74 11.60
C LYS A 160 -13.85 1.38 11.13
N ASP A 161 -14.97 1.32 10.41
CA ASP A 161 -15.45 0.06 9.83
C ASP A 161 -14.46 -0.47 8.78
N ALA A 162 -13.89 0.41 7.95
CA ALA A 162 -12.83 0.03 7.02
C ALA A 162 -11.57 -0.47 7.75
N ALA A 163 -11.17 0.18 8.84
CA ALA A 163 -10.06 -0.29 9.67
C ALA A 163 -10.36 -1.67 10.28
N THR A 164 -11.57 -1.92 10.80
CA THR A 164 -11.99 -3.24 11.28
C THR A 164 -11.83 -4.29 10.18
N ARG A 165 -12.33 -4.03 8.96
CA ARG A 165 -12.16 -4.94 7.82
C ARG A 165 -10.68 -5.19 7.48
N LEU A 166 -9.82 -4.17 7.58
CA LEU A 166 -8.37 -4.35 7.37
C LEU A 166 -7.79 -5.28 8.43
N GLY A 167 -8.20 -5.12 9.69
CA GLY A 167 -7.82 -6.00 10.78
C GLY A 167 -8.20 -7.45 10.51
N ASP A 168 -9.46 -7.68 10.14
CA ASP A 168 -9.98 -9.03 9.84
C ASP A 168 -9.24 -9.68 8.65
N LEU A 169 -8.86 -8.89 7.65
CA LEU A 169 -8.04 -9.34 6.53
C LEU A 169 -6.63 -9.75 7.00
N ILE A 170 -5.99 -8.96 7.86
CA ILE A 170 -4.69 -9.33 8.43
C ILE A 170 -4.81 -10.63 9.24
N ASP A 171 -5.84 -10.76 10.08
CA ASP A 171 -6.07 -11.98 10.88
C ASP A 171 -6.32 -13.20 9.99
N LYS A 172 -6.99 -13.01 8.85
CA LYS A 172 -7.13 -14.07 7.84
C LYS A 172 -5.78 -14.46 7.25
N ILE A 173 -4.93 -13.50 6.90
CA ILE A 173 -3.59 -13.78 6.37
C ILE A 173 -2.75 -14.54 7.40
N VAL A 174 -2.71 -14.08 8.66
CA VAL A 174 -2.00 -14.74 9.78
C VAL A 174 -2.47 -16.18 9.95
N ARG A 175 -3.79 -16.43 9.95
CA ARG A 175 -4.33 -17.80 10.08
C ARG A 175 -3.90 -18.74 8.95
N TYR A 176 -3.84 -18.25 7.71
CA TYR A 176 -3.42 -19.07 6.57
C TYR A 176 -1.90 -19.23 6.48
N CYS A 177 -1.16 -18.19 6.87
CA CYS A 177 0.29 -18.09 6.72
C CYS A 177 0.93 -17.60 8.05
N PRO A 178 0.92 -18.42 9.12
CA PRO A 178 1.36 -17.98 10.44
C PRO A 178 2.85 -17.59 10.52
N ASP A 179 3.66 -18.14 9.61
CA ASP A 179 5.09 -17.84 9.53
C ASP A 179 5.41 -16.61 8.64
N ALA A 180 4.40 -16.01 7.99
CA ALA A 180 4.61 -14.94 7.05
C ALA A 180 4.86 -13.60 7.74
N VAL A 181 5.77 -12.81 7.18
CA VAL A 181 5.88 -11.38 7.48
C VAL A 181 4.83 -10.63 6.66
N ILE A 182 4.05 -9.76 7.30
CA ILE A 182 3.02 -8.94 6.66
C ILE A 182 3.42 -7.47 6.74
N LEU A 183 3.63 -6.85 5.58
CA LEU A 183 3.88 -5.41 5.45
C LEU A 183 2.58 -4.72 5.04
N VAL A 184 2.02 -3.91 5.93
CA VAL A 184 0.75 -3.21 5.71
C VAL A 184 1.01 -1.78 5.31
N ALA A 185 0.79 -1.45 4.04
CA ALA A 185 0.96 -0.11 3.51
C ALA A 185 -0.07 0.85 4.11
N ILE A 186 0.38 2.05 4.48
CA ILE A 186 -0.50 3.19 4.77
C ILE A 186 -0.75 3.92 3.44
N PRO A 187 -1.94 3.82 2.83
CA PRO A 187 -2.21 4.37 1.49
C PRO A 187 -1.96 5.86 1.46
N LEU A 188 -1.16 6.37 0.51
CA LEU A 188 -0.78 7.79 0.44
C LEU A 188 -1.98 8.73 0.54
N ALA A 189 -1.75 9.89 1.16
CA ALA A 189 -2.73 10.98 1.09
C ALA A 189 -2.83 11.44 -0.37
N SER A 190 -4.04 11.49 -0.91
CA SER A 190 -4.30 12.04 -2.24
C SER A 190 -5.18 13.28 -2.11
N CYS A 191 -5.06 14.21 -3.05
CA CYS A 191 -6.00 15.32 -3.22
C CYS A 191 -7.33 14.88 -3.86
N ASP A 192 -7.63 13.58 -3.83
CA ASP A 192 -8.86 13.04 -4.39
C ASP A 192 -10.05 13.49 -3.54
N THR A 193 -10.82 14.43 -4.09
CA THR A 193 -12.01 14.97 -3.43
C THR A 193 -13.09 13.92 -3.23
N GLU A 194 -13.03 12.78 -3.94
CA GLU A 194 -13.90 11.64 -3.74
C GLU A 194 -13.50 10.79 -2.54
N LYS A 195 -12.37 11.06 -1.87
CA LYS A 195 -11.89 10.30 -0.69
C LYS A 195 -11.54 11.19 0.51
N PRO A 196 -12.44 12.08 0.96
CA PRO A 196 -12.14 13.08 1.98
C PRO A 196 -11.81 12.48 3.35
N LYS A 197 -12.19 11.23 3.61
CA LYS A 197 -11.96 10.53 4.88
C LYS A 197 -10.65 9.74 4.93
N MET A 198 -9.86 9.74 3.85
CA MET A 198 -8.57 9.05 3.79
C MET A 198 -7.61 9.42 4.94
N PRO A 199 -7.46 10.70 5.36
CA PRO A 199 -6.59 11.03 6.48
C PRO A 199 -6.98 10.35 7.79
N ILE A 200 -8.28 10.16 8.04
CA ILE A 200 -8.79 9.49 9.24
C ILE A 200 -8.45 8.00 9.18
N TYR A 201 -8.69 7.34 8.05
CA TYR A 201 -8.38 5.92 7.87
C TYR A 201 -6.87 5.65 8.02
N ARG A 202 -6.02 6.45 7.38
CA ARG A 202 -4.56 6.37 7.49
C ARG A 202 -4.09 6.40 8.95
N ALA A 203 -4.66 7.28 9.78
CA ALA A 203 -4.28 7.43 11.18
C ALA A 203 -4.63 6.20 12.06
N LEU A 204 -5.55 5.34 11.62
CA LEU A 204 -5.97 4.15 12.38
C LEU A 204 -5.02 2.96 12.15
N ILE A 205 -4.35 2.88 10.99
CA ILE A 205 -3.53 1.72 10.58
C ILE A 205 -2.39 1.42 11.56
N PRO A 206 -1.57 2.39 12.02
CA PRO A 206 -0.48 2.10 12.96
C PRO A 206 -0.96 1.43 14.24
N GLY A 207 -2.05 1.93 14.85
CA GLY A 207 -2.60 1.37 16.08
C GLY A 207 -3.11 -0.06 15.88
N LEU A 208 -3.81 -0.29 14.77
CA LEU A 208 -4.35 -1.58 14.38
C LEU A 208 -3.28 -2.65 14.15
N VAL A 209 -2.18 -2.29 13.48
CA VAL A 209 -1.06 -3.20 13.21
C VAL A 209 -0.25 -3.46 14.47
N ARG A 210 0.03 -2.42 15.26
CA ARG A 210 0.78 -2.54 16.52
C ARG A 210 0.11 -3.50 17.50
N GLN A 211 -1.22 -3.55 17.54
CA GLN A 211 -1.94 -4.51 18.39
C GLN A 211 -1.58 -5.95 18.02
N ARG A 212 -1.72 -6.34 16.75
CA ARG A 212 -1.38 -7.69 16.26
C ARG A 212 0.07 -8.06 16.50
N ARG A 213 0.98 -7.10 16.31
CA ARG A 213 2.39 -7.30 16.63
C ARG A 213 2.63 -7.56 18.12
N LYS A 214 1.93 -6.86 19.02
CA LYS A 214 1.98 -7.14 20.47
C LYS A 214 1.42 -8.51 20.83
N ASP A 215 0.47 -8.99 20.03
CA ASP A 215 -0.12 -10.32 20.17
C ASP A 215 0.78 -11.44 19.60
N GLY A 216 1.92 -11.08 19.00
CA GLY A 216 2.97 -12.00 18.54
C GLY A 216 3.05 -12.17 17.02
N ASP A 217 2.14 -11.55 16.27
CA ASP A 217 2.14 -11.68 14.81
C ASP A 217 3.27 -10.89 14.16
N HIS A 218 3.81 -11.42 13.05
CA HIS A 218 4.87 -10.76 12.28
C HIS A 218 4.31 -9.68 11.33
N VAL A 219 3.68 -8.65 11.88
CA VAL A 219 3.02 -7.56 11.11
C VAL A 219 3.65 -6.22 11.43
N ILE A 220 3.88 -5.40 10.41
CA ILE A 220 4.36 -4.02 10.57
C ILE A 220 3.72 -3.08 9.55
N ALA A 221 3.42 -1.86 9.99
CA ALA A 221 2.89 -0.82 9.12
C ALA A 221 4.03 -0.17 8.33
N VAL A 222 3.79 0.23 7.09
CA VAL A 222 4.76 0.89 6.21
C VAL A 222 4.20 2.24 5.77
N ASP A 223 4.89 3.32 6.14
CA ASP A 223 4.54 4.67 5.73
C ASP A 223 5.41 5.12 4.56
N PHE A 224 4.74 5.44 3.45
CA PHE A 224 5.34 5.98 2.24
C PHE A 224 5.26 7.51 2.17
N SER A 225 4.71 8.20 3.17
CA SER A 225 4.52 9.66 3.10
C SER A 225 5.83 10.46 3.08
N THR A 226 6.96 9.83 3.38
CA THR A 226 8.29 10.45 3.25
C THR A 226 8.89 10.31 1.84
N PHE A 227 8.20 9.63 0.93
CA PHE A 227 8.61 9.53 -0.47
C PHE A 227 8.37 10.86 -1.19
N ASP A 228 9.30 11.24 -2.08
CA ASP A 228 9.12 12.41 -2.91
C ASP A 228 7.94 12.17 -3.87
N LEU A 229 6.91 13.00 -3.78
CA LEU A 229 5.74 12.89 -4.65
C LEU A 229 6.09 13.12 -6.12
N GLY A 230 7.19 13.84 -6.41
CA GLY A 230 7.70 14.02 -7.78
C GLY A 230 8.27 12.74 -8.41
N GLU A 231 8.56 11.72 -7.60
CA GLU A 231 9.01 10.40 -8.05
C GLU A 231 7.83 9.41 -8.22
N LEU A 232 6.60 9.83 -7.89
CA LEU A 232 5.42 9.04 -8.17
C LEU A 232 5.05 9.18 -9.64
N ARG A 233 4.71 8.05 -10.24
CA ARG A 233 4.20 8.00 -11.61
C ARG A 233 2.69 8.26 -11.57
N ASP A 234 2.26 9.34 -12.24
CA ASP A 234 0.85 9.70 -12.47
C ASP A 234 0.14 8.69 -13.39
#